data_AF-A0A9E5DDI0-F1
#
_entry.id   AF-A0A9E5DDI0-F1
#
_cell.length_a   1.000
_cell.length_b   1.000
_cell.length_c   1.000
_cell.angle_alpha   90.00
_cell.angle_beta   90.00
_cell.angle_gamma   90.00
#
_symmetry.space_group_name_H-M   'P 1'
#
loop_
_entity.id
_entity.type
_entity.pdbx_description
1 polymer ?
#
loop_
_entity_poly.entity_id
_entity_poly.type
_entity_poly.pdbx_seq_one_letter_code
_entity_poly.pdbx_strand_id
1 'polypeptide(L)'
;MIEVDRRIILWRNTIALFHKLNKPRFVGPFREAGYAYRIEPILSVRRTGEEKNPDIVASSPSGWLLLELTCNDHSKSDKLDSYRQIDPRSLSQYGLHVHQSAPDTICSRLSEVDDGEHCQIIVRDTVLVRRLDCLSDTNLKSALQEFSGTELTRLPNIAINLLPESKNHEVRRGLVDIVMQLFQPGSEGKTAYQMVEEGLDRLSDKVSASKKTAMMNRVKQEMDVLVNRDLKGYLELRDDGTYVPTDKFKPHPKALERISSRLREWADPTQRSLSSFEPCSDSVRCDGPNTGDGS
;
A
#
# COMPACT_ATOMS: atom_id res chain seq x y z
N MET A 1 -16.84 -3.44 -5.45
CA MET A 1 -15.52 -2.90 -5.04
C MET A 1 -14.65 -4.09 -4.70
N ILE A 2 -13.52 -4.26 -5.37
CA ILE A 2 -12.64 -5.42 -5.12
C ILE A 2 -11.96 -5.19 -3.75
N GLU A 3 -11.74 -6.23 -2.95
CA GLU A 3 -11.12 -6.16 -1.62
C GLU A 3 -9.82 -5.32 -1.59
N VAL A 4 -9.07 -5.34 -2.69
CA VAL A 4 -7.84 -4.58 -2.90
C VAL A 4 -8.05 -3.06 -2.89
N ASP A 5 -9.17 -2.57 -3.42
CA ASP A 5 -9.47 -1.13 -3.40
C ASP A 5 -9.71 -0.67 -1.96
N ARG A 6 -10.27 -1.54 -1.11
CA ARG A 6 -10.58 -1.23 0.28
C ARG A 6 -9.33 -0.93 1.09
N ARG A 7 -8.26 -1.73 0.96
CA ARG A 7 -7.01 -1.50 1.73
C ARG A 7 -6.36 -0.18 1.32
N ILE A 8 -6.23 0.08 0.03
CA ILE A 8 -5.64 1.32 -0.48
C ILE A 8 -6.49 2.53 -0.05
N ILE A 9 -7.82 2.45 -0.13
CA ILE A 9 -8.73 3.51 0.34
C ILE A 9 -8.55 3.74 1.85
N LEU A 10 -8.54 2.68 2.66
CA LEU A 10 -8.35 2.74 4.10
C LEU A 10 -7.05 3.48 4.46
N TRP A 11 -5.95 3.06 3.86
CA TRP A 11 -4.64 3.69 4.07
C TRP A 11 -4.63 5.14 3.61
N ARG A 12 -5.08 5.44 2.40
CA ARG A 12 -5.09 6.81 1.85
C ARG A 12 -5.91 7.75 2.72
N ASN A 13 -7.10 7.33 3.10
CA ASN A 13 -8.00 8.13 3.90
C ASN A 13 -7.45 8.32 5.31
N THR A 14 -6.86 7.29 5.91
CA THR A 14 -6.20 7.41 7.23
C THR A 14 -5.01 8.34 7.18
N ILE A 15 -4.13 8.20 6.18
CA ILE A 15 -2.95 9.06 6.01
C ILE A 15 -3.36 10.51 5.77
N ALA A 16 -4.45 10.76 5.04
CA ALA A 16 -4.96 12.12 4.84
C ALA A 16 -5.20 12.84 6.17
N LEU A 17 -5.58 12.14 7.24
CA LEU A 17 -5.80 12.73 8.56
C LEU A 17 -4.53 13.32 9.21
N PHE A 18 -3.34 13.00 8.70
CA PHE A 18 -2.05 13.56 9.16
C PHE A 18 -1.54 14.72 8.28
N HIS A 19 -2.30 15.12 7.25
CA HIS A 19 -1.82 16.05 6.24
C HIS A 19 -2.57 17.38 6.27
N LYS A 20 -1.91 18.41 5.76
CA LYS A 20 -2.50 19.71 5.43
C LYS A 20 -2.44 19.91 3.92
N LEU A 21 -3.54 20.37 3.35
CA LEU A 21 -3.65 20.71 1.94
C LEU A 21 -4.07 22.17 1.81
N ASN A 22 -3.48 22.85 0.82
CA ASN A 22 -3.75 24.26 0.58
C ASN A 22 -4.95 24.47 -0.35
N LYS A 23 -5.25 23.50 -1.24
CA LYS A 23 -6.35 23.55 -2.21
C LYS A 23 -6.92 22.13 -2.47
N PRO A 24 -8.20 21.86 -2.13
CA PRO A 24 -9.02 22.62 -1.17
C PRO A 24 -8.30 22.79 0.16
N ARG A 25 -8.65 23.83 0.94
CA ARG A 25 -8.11 24.00 2.28
C ARG A 25 -8.60 22.85 3.14
N PHE A 26 -7.66 22.07 3.66
CA PHE A 26 -7.93 20.92 4.50
C PHE A 26 -6.81 20.76 5.51
N VAL A 27 -7.16 20.48 6.76
CA VAL A 27 -6.21 20.07 7.80
C VAL A 27 -6.80 18.84 8.48
N GLY A 28 -6.08 17.73 8.43
CA GLY A 28 -6.50 16.52 9.10
C GLY A 28 -6.36 16.65 10.63
N PRO A 29 -7.16 15.90 11.42
CA PRO A 29 -7.24 16.06 12.87
C PRO A 29 -5.93 15.74 13.59
N PHE A 30 -5.15 14.75 13.12
CA PHE A 30 -3.83 14.48 13.69
C PHE A 30 -2.85 15.59 13.38
N ARG A 31 -2.94 16.19 12.18
CA ARG A 31 -2.10 17.33 11.80
C ARG A 31 -2.43 18.56 12.63
N GLU A 32 -3.71 18.83 12.84
CA GLU A 32 -4.21 19.94 13.65
C GLU A 32 -3.73 19.79 15.11
N ALA A 33 -3.79 18.57 15.65
CA ALA A 33 -3.27 18.25 16.98
C ALA A 33 -1.73 18.17 17.07
N GLY A 34 -1.00 18.47 15.98
CA GLY A 34 0.46 18.55 15.98
C GLY A 34 1.21 17.22 15.99
N TYR A 35 0.56 16.12 15.61
CA TYR A 35 1.19 14.80 15.58
C TYR A 35 2.17 14.63 14.40
N ALA A 36 3.34 14.09 14.71
CA ALA A 36 4.26 13.50 13.74
C ALA A 36 4.13 11.98 13.79
N TYR A 37 4.32 11.30 12.65
CA TYR A 37 4.04 9.86 12.56
C TYR A 37 5.12 9.07 11.79
N ARG A 38 5.10 7.74 11.97
CA ARG A 38 5.83 6.74 11.19
C ARG A 38 4.94 5.55 10.85
N ILE A 39 5.31 4.85 9.78
CA ILE A 39 4.57 3.73 9.22
C ILE A 39 5.32 2.43 9.49
N GLU A 40 4.57 1.43 9.93
CA GLU A 40 5.04 0.08 10.28
C GLU A 40 6.34 0.09 11.12
N PRO A 41 6.42 0.87 12.21
CA PRO A 41 7.55 0.78 13.13
C PRO A 41 7.59 -0.60 13.78
N ILE A 42 8.79 -1.02 14.16
CA ILE A 42 9.03 -2.14 15.08
C ILE A 42 9.26 -1.52 16.46
N LEU A 43 8.37 -1.81 17.41
CA LEU A 43 8.42 -1.27 18.77
C LEU A 43 8.52 -2.41 19.79
N SER A 44 9.36 -2.25 20.81
CA SER A 44 9.56 -3.28 21.83
C SER A 44 8.64 -3.09 23.05
N VAL A 45 8.24 -4.21 23.66
CA VAL A 45 7.54 -4.24 24.94
C VAL A 45 8.55 -4.15 26.09
N ARG A 46 8.30 -3.24 27.04
CA ARG A 46 9.25 -2.83 28.09
C ARG A 46 9.85 -3.97 28.92
N ARG A 47 9.10 -5.05 29.14
CA ARG A 47 9.47 -6.14 30.06
C ARG A 47 9.96 -7.40 29.36
N THR A 48 9.43 -7.70 28.19
CA THR A 48 9.69 -8.97 27.48
C THR A 48 10.67 -8.81 26.34
N GLY A 49 10.86 -7.58 25.83
CA GLY A 49 11.56 -7.33 24.58
C GLY A 49 10.79 -7.83 23.35
N GLU A 50 9.55 -8.31 23.53
CA GLU A 50 8.70 -8.73 22.41
C GLU A 50 8.49 -7.55 21.46
N GLU A 51 8.65 -7.80 20.16
CA GLU A 51 8.44 -6.81 19.12
C GLU A 51 6.98 -6.76 18.69
N LYS A 52 6.45 -5.54 18.58
CA LYS A 52 5.11 -5.21 18.12
C LYS A 52 5.22 -4.32 16.89
N ASN A 53 4.32 -4.53 15.95
CA ASN A 53 4.31 -3.84 14.66
C ASN A 53 2.92 -3.20 14.43
N PRO A 54 2.65 -2.02 15.00
CA PRO A 54 1.48 -1.22 14.63
C PRO A 54 1.64 -0.66 13.23
N ASP A 55 0.54 -0.38 12.56
CA ASP A 55 0.56 0.14 11.18
C ASP A 55 1.04 1.60 11.15
N ILE A 56 0.61 2.40 12.12
CA ILE A 56 1.09 3.77 12.31
C ILE A 56 1.35 4.02 13.80
N VAL A 57 2.49 4.63 14.09
CA VAL A 57 2.77 5.28 15.38
C VAL A 57 2.82 6.78 15.18
N ALA A 58 2.26 7.54 16.12
CA ALA A 58 2.38 8.98 16.09
C ALA A 58 2.58 9.56 17.49
N SER A 59 3.30 10.67 17.57
CA SER A 59 3.39 11.44 18.81
C SER A 59 3.45 12.95 18.56
N SER A 60 3.03 13.68 19.58
CA SER A 60 3.06 15.12 19.72
C SER A 60 3.61 15.44 21.13
N PRO A 61 3.84 16.71 21.48
CA PRO A 61 4.18 17.06 22.86
C PRO A 61 3.08 16.69 23.89
N SER A 62 1.81 16.60 23.46
CA SER A 62 0.66 16.34 24.35
C SER A 62 0.35 14.86 24.54
N GLY A 63 0.76 13.98 23.62
CA GLY A 63 0.46 12.56 23.70
C GLY A 63 1.06 11.75 22.57
N TRP A 64 0.91 10.43 22.67
CA TRP A 64 1.30 9.51 21.62
C TRP A 64 0.26 8.41 21.48
N LEU A 65 0.21 7.84 20.29
CA LEU A 65 -0.83 6.92 19.91
C LEU A 65 -0.33 5.87 18.93
N LEU A 66 -1.09 4.79 18.84
CA LEU A 66 -0.92 3.72 17.87
C LEU A 66 -2.22 3.52 17.10
N LEU A 67 -2.11 3.47 15.77
CA LEU A 67 -3.20 3.11 14.88
C LEU A 67 -2.97 1.70 14.33
N GLU A 68 -4.02 0.91 14.42
CA GLU A 68 -4.19 -0.35 13.69
C GLU A 68 -5.21 -0.13 12.58
N LEU A 69 -4.84 -0.40 11.34
CA LEU A 69 -5.70 -0.31 10.16
C LEU A 69 -6.27 -1.71 9.86
N THR A 70 -7.59 -1.81 9.72
CA THR A 70 -8.18 -3.09 9.32
C THR A 70 -9.36 -2.96 8.37
N CYS A 71 -9.41 -3.87 7.39
CA CYS A 71 -10.58 -4.10 6.56
C CYS A 71 -11.42 -5.29 7.06
N ASN A 72 -11.03 -5.91 8.18
CA ASN A 72 -11.69 -7.09 8.72
C ASN A 72 -12.96 -6.71 9.47
N ASP A 73 -13.94 -7.61 9.43
CA ASP A 73 -15.22 -7.44 10.12
C ASP A 73 -15.19 -8.01 11.55
N HIS A 74 -14.00 -8.34 12.06
CA HIS A 74 -13.77 -8.79 13.43
C HIS A 74 -13.06 -7.72 14.26
N SER A 75 -13.25 -7.80 15.57
CA SER A 75 -12.62 -6.92 16.54
C SER A 75 -11.09 -7.07 16.52
N LYS A 76 -10.40 -5.96 16.80
CA LYS A 76 -8.94 -5.90 17.02
C LYS A 76 -8.58 -5.59 18.47
N SER A 77 -9.53 -5.65 19.40
CA SER A 77 -9.35 -5.34 20.83
C SER A 77 -8.08 -5.98 21.41
N ASP A 78 -7.90 -7.28 21.27
CA ASP A 78 -6.76 -8.00 21.87
C ASP A 78 -5.41 -7.49 21.36
N LYS A 79 -5.36 -7.13 20.06
CA LYS A 79 -4.16 -6.58 19.44
C LYS A 79 -3.90 -5.17 19.94
N LEU A 80 -4.93 -4.33 20.04
CA LEU A 80 -4.86 -2.96 20.55
C LEU A 80 -4.47 -2.94 22.05
N ASP A 81 -5.01 -3.84 22.86
CA ASP A 81 -4.63 -4.00 24.27
C ASP A 81 -3.15 -4.38 24.41
N SER A 82 -2.65 -5.25 23.53
CA SER A 82 -1.24 -5.63 23.54
C SER A 82 -0.29 -4.44 23.30
N TYR A 83 -0.76 -3.41 22.59
CA TYR A 83 0.01 -2.20 22.31
C TYR A 83 0.18 -1.28 23.52
N ARG A 84 -0.71 -1.37 24.52
CA ARG A 84 -0.60 -0.58 25.76
C ARG A 84 0.68 -0.89 26.56
N GLN A 85 1.33 -2.03 26.27
CA GLN A 85 2.54 -2.50 26.95
C GLN A 85 3.85 -2.06 26.26
N ILE A 86 3.76 -1.38 25.11
CA ILE A 86 4.92 -0.93 24.35
C ILE A 86 5.73 0.08 25.16
N ASP A 87 7.06 -0.05 25.09
CA ASP A 87 7.99 0.88 25.71
C ASP A 87 8.03 2.20 24.92
N PRO A 88 7.62 3.34 25.51
CA PRO A 88 7.64 4.62 24.82
C PRO A 88 9.05 5.09 24.45
N ARG A 89 10.11 4.53 25.06
CA ARG A 89 11.50 4.86 24.70
C ARG A 89 11.84 4.45 23.26
N SER A 90 11.15 3.46 22.72
CA SER A 90 11.33 2.99 21.34
C SER A 90 10.94 4.05 20.31
N LEU A 91 10.13 5.05 20.68
CA LEU A 91 9.79 6.21 19.84
C LEU A 91 11.03 7.02 19.41
N SER A 92 12.07 7.06 20.25
CA SER A 92 13.30 7.81 19.97
C SER A 92 14.02 7.32 18.71
N GLN A 93 13.96 6.01 18.43
CA GLN A 93 14.55 5.39 17.23
C GLN A 93 13.93 5.92 15.93
N TYR A 94 12.72 6.45 16.04
CA TYR A 94 11.92 6.94 14.93
C TYR A 94 11.92 8.47 14.84
N GLY A 95 12.63 9.17 15.74
CA GLY A 95 12.63 10.63 15.84
C GLY A 95 11.29 11.19 16.31
N LEU A 96 10.55 10.42 17.11
CA LEU A 96 9.28 10.80 17.70
C LEU A 96 9.46 11.25 19.16
N HIS A 97 8.56 12.10 19.65
CA HIS A 97 8.56 12.53 21.05
C HIS A 97 8.35 11.33 21.97
N VAL A 98 9.19 11.20 23.01
CA VAL A 98 9.15 10.10 23.98
C VAL A 98 8.26 10.51 25.16
N HIS A 99 7.38 9.62 25.58
CA HIS A 99 6.45 9.83 26.69
C HIS A 99 6.73 8.90 27.86
N GLN A 100 6.01 9.10 28.96
CA GLN A 100 6.02 8.23 30.14
C GLN A 100 4.73 7.40 30.29
N SER A 101 3.66 7.81 29.60
CA SER A 101 2.37 7.13 29.60
C SER A 101 2.33 6.00 28.57
N ALA A 102 1.34 5.11 28.71
CA ALA A 102 0.92 4.20 27.65
C ALA A 102 0.37 5.00 26.44
N PRO A 103 0.36 4.42 25.23
CA PRO A 103 -0.21 5.06 24.06
C PRO A 103 -1.74 5.04 24.10
N ASP A 104 -2.34 6.09 23.54
CA ASP A 104 -3.72 5.98 23.07
C ASP A 104 -3.78 4.98 21.91
N THR A 105 -4.87 4.24 21.79
CA THR A 105 -5.00 3.15 20.80
C THR A 105 -6.24 3.39 19.97
N ILE A 106 -6.05 3.39 18.64
CA ILE A 106 -7.08 3.74 17.67
C ILE A 106 -7.17 2.62 16.62
N CYS A 107 -8.39 2.17 16.32
CA CYS A 107 -8.62 1.33 15.14
C CYS A 107 -9.15 2.19 13.99
N SER A 108 -8.46 2.18 12.85
CA SER A 108 -8.93 2.79 11.60
C SER A 108 -9.53 1.72 10.70
N ARG A 109 -10.76 1.95 10.22
CA ARG A 109 -11.56 0.94 9.52
C ARG A 109 -12.48 1.57 8.49
N LEU A 110 -13.09 0.76 7.63
CA LEU A 110 -14.10 1.20 6.65
C LEU A 110 -15.55 0.93 7.09
N SER A 111 -15.73 0.21 8.18
CA SER A 111 -17.01 -0.22 8.74
C SER A 111 -16.92 -0.23 10.27
N GLU A 112 -18.05 0.03 10.93
CA GLU A 112 -18.16 0.05 12.39
C GLU A 112 -18.19 -1.38 12.93
N VAL A 113 -17.34 -1.67 13.92
CA VAL A 113 -17.26 -2.94 14.65
C VAL A 113 -16.92 -2.59 16.09
N ASP A 114 -17.43 -3.30 17.08
CA ASP A 114 -17.04 -3.02 18.46
C ASP A 114 -15.60 -3.49 18.75
N ASP A 115 -14.69 -2.54 18.93
CA ASP A 115 -13.28 -2.76 19.31
C ASP A 115 -13.06 -2.56 20.82
N GLY A 116 -14.11 -2.59 21.65
CA GLY A 116 -13.95 -2.46 23.11
C GLY A 116 -13.48 -1.07 23.54
N GLU A 117 -12.59 -0.96 24.53
CA GLU A 117 -12.15 0.32 25.11
C GLU A 117 -11.09 1.05 24.27
N HIS A 118 -11.29 1.10 22.96
CA HIS A 118 -10.42 1.76 22.01
C HIS A 118 -11.22 2.74 21.15
N CYS A 119 -10.59 3.87 20.81
CA CYS A 119 -11.17 4.83 19.87
C CYS A 119 -11.22 4.20 18.47
N GLN A 120 -12.25 4.54 17.70
CA GLN A 120 -12.35 4.10 16.31
C GLN A 120 -12.56 5.28 15.37
N ILE A 121 -11.92 5.19 14.21
CA ILE A 121 -12.10 6.13 13.11
C ILE A 121 -12.53 5.33 11.88
N ILE A 122 -13.76 5.58 11.44
CA ILE A 122 -14.30 5.01 10.21
C ILE A 122 -14.00 6.00 9.09
N VAL A 123 -13.17 5.60 8.13
CA VAL A 123 -12.63 6.48 7.07
C VAL A 123 -13.13 6.07 5.68
N ARG A 124 -14.45 6.05 5.49
CA ARG A 124 -15.09 5.69 4.21
C ARG A 124 -15.32 6.93 3.35
N ASP A 125 -16.58 7.23 3.02
CA ASP A 125 -16.97 8.42 2.25
C ASP A 125 -17.03 9.65 3.16
N THR A 126 -17.43 9.43 4.41
CA THR A 126 -17.49 10.40 5.50
C THR A 126 -16.74 9.83 6.69
N VAL A 127 -16.03 10.69 7.43
CA VAL A 127 -15.36 10.27 8.67
C VAL A 127 -16.35 10.17 9.81
N LEU A 128 -16.33 9.05 10.53
CA LEU A 128 -17.06 8.90 11.79
C LEU A 128 -16.07 8.50 12.87
N VAL A 129 -16.13 9.19 14.01
CA VAL A 129 -15.31 8.85 15.18
C VAL A 129 -16.21 8.28 16.27
N ARG A 130 -15.74 7.22 16.94
CA ARG A 130 -16.42 6.55 18.05
C ARG A 130 -15.49 6.42 19.24
N ARG A 131 -16.07 6.40 20.44
CA ARG A 131 -15.35 6.19 21.71
C ARG A 131 -14.21 7.20 21.91
N LEU A 132 -14.49 8.48 21.64
CA LEU A 132 -13.54 9.59 21.84
C LEU A 132 -13.07 9.72 23.29
N ASP A 133 -13.91 9.31 24.23
CA ASP A 133 -13.62 9.26 25.66
C ASP A 133 -12.44 8.35 26.00
N CYS A 134 -12.15 7.33 25.18
CA CYS A 134 -11.00 6.43 25.34
C CYS A 134 -9.64 7.07 25.04
N LEU A 135 -9.58 8.27 24.45
CA LEU A 135 -8.32 8.99 24.24
C LEU A 135 -7.91 9.70 25.54
N SER A 136 -6.64 10.07 25.67
CA SER A 136 -6.15 10.89 26.78
C SER A 136 -5.81 12.31 26.32
N ASP A 137 -5.35 12.48 25.08
CA ASP A 137 -5.01 13.79 24.50
C ASP A 137 -6.26 14.62 24.18
N THR A 138 -6.47 15.70 24.95
CA THR A 138 -7.62 16.60 24.78
C THR A 138 -7.60 17.38 23.48
N ASN A 139 -6.41 17.74 22.96
CA ASN A 139 -6.31 18.48 21.70
C ASN A 139 -6.72 17.58 20.54
N LEU A 140 -6.27 16.33 20.57
CA LEU A 140 -6.68 15.33 19.58
C LEU A 140 -8.18 15.01 19.68
N LYS A 141 -8.73 14.87 20.89
CA LYS A 141 -10.17 14.66 21.09
C LYS A 141 -10.99 15.75 20.43
N SER A 142 -10.68 17.02 20.69
CA SER A 142 -11.40 18.15 20.11
C SER A 142 -11.28 18.17 18.59
N ALA A 143 -10.06 17.97 18.05
CA ALA A 143 -9.84 17.94 16.61
C ALA A 143 -10.61 16.79 15.94
N LEU A 144 -10.64 15.59 16.52
CA LEU A 144 -11.40 14.46 15.99
C LEU A 144 -12.91 14.66 16.12
N GLN A 145 -13.37 15.28 17.20
CA GLN A 145 -14.79 15.59 17.42
C GLN A 145 -15.31 16.56 16.35
N GLU A 146 -14.57 17.64 16.10
CA GLU A 146 -14.92 18.63 15.07
C GLU A 146 -14.83 18.03 13.65
N PHE A 147 -13.88 17.12 13.43
CA PHE A 147 -13.65 16.50 12.13
C PHE A 147 -14.66 15.41 11.78
N SER A 148 -15.27 14.76 12.78
CA SER A 148 -16.30 13.74 12.57
C SER A 148 -17.49 14.32 11.79
N GLY A 149 -17.88 13.65 10.70
CA GLY A 149 -18.88 14.13 9.74
C GLY A 149 -18.28 14.73 8.46
N THR A 150 -16.96 14.88 8.36
CA THR A 150 -16.30 15.41 7.16
C THR A 150 -16.32 14.42 5.99
N GLU A 151 -16.72 14.88 4.80
CA GLU A 151 -16.64 14.11 3.56
C GLU A 151 -15.19 14.00 3.05
N LEU A 152 -14.72 12.77 2.84
CA LEU A 152 -13.40 12.46 2.30
C LEU A 152 -13.36 12.44 0.77
N THR A 153 -14.50 12.21 0.12
CA THR A 153 -14.61 12.13 -1.35
C THR A 153 -14.22 13.43 -2.07
N ARG A 154 -14.23 14.56 -1.35
CA ARG A 154 -13.83 15.88 -1.87
C ARG A 154 -12.35 16.19 -1.68
N LEU A 155 -11.60 15.33 -0.99
CA LEU A 155 -10.18 15.53 -0.77
C LEU A 155 -9.38 15.12 -2.02
N PRO A 156 -8.33 15.87 -2.37
CA PRO A 156 -7.45 15.51 -3.46
C PRO A 156 -6.74 14.22 -3.10
N ASN A 157 -6.66 13.35 -4.10
CA ASN A 157 -6.20 11.99 -3.89
C ASN A 157 -4.70 11.97 -3.56
N ILE A 158 -4.31 11.39 -2.42
CA ILE A 158 -2.89 11.19 -2.10
C ILE A 158 -2.37 10.09 -3.02
N ALA A 159 -1.32 10.34 -3.81
CA ALA A 159 -0.79 9.42 -4.80
C ALA A 159 0.02 8.29 -4.14
N ILE A 160 -0.67 7.41 -3.41
CA ILE A 160 -0.09 6.21 -2.81
C ILE A 160 -0.46 5.03 -3.70
N ASN A 161 0.54 4.50 -4.39
CA ASN A 161 0.36 3.35 -5.29
C ASN A 161 0.90 2.05 -4.66
N LEU A 162 1.85 2.15 -3.74
CA LEU A 162 2.40 1.04 -2.97
C LEU A 162 2.24 1.32 -1.47
N LEU A 163 1.91 0.28 -0.72
CA LEU A 163 1.95 0.23 0.74
C LEU A 163 3.03 -0.74 1.19
N PRO A 164 3.78 -0.52 2.29
CA PRO A 164 4.87 -1.42 2.68
C PRO A 164 4.41 -2.88 2.90
N GLU A 165 3.19 -3.09 3.38
CA GLU A 165 2.54 -4.41 3.50
C GLU A 165 1.91 -4.98 2.21
N SER A 166 2.06 -4.33 1.05
CA SER A 166 1.41 -4.75 -0.20
C SER A 166 1.71 -6.20 -0.58
N LYS A 167 0.67 -6.97 -0.88
CA LYS A 167 0.78 -8.31 -1.47
C LYS A 167 1.22 -8.20 -2.93
N ASN A 168 1.75 -9.28 -3.50
CA ASN A 168 2.30 -9.29 -4.87
C ASN A 168 1.35 -8.72 -5.93
N HIS A 169 0.07 -9.08 -5.92
CA HIS A 169 -0.90 -8.52 -6.87
C HIS A 169 -1.18 -7.02 -6.66
N GLU A 170 -1.07 -6.52 -5.43
CA GLU A 170 -1.18 -5.10 -5.11
C GLU A 170 0.05 -4.33 -5.59
N VAL A 171 1.24 -4.95 -5.46
CA VAL A 171 2.48 -4.44 -6.05
C VAL A 171 2.34 -4.31 -7.57
N ARG A 172 1.90 -5.37 -8.27
CA ARG A 172 1.66 -5.32 -9.73
C ARG A 172 0.74 -4.18 -10.12
N ARG A 173 -0.39 -4.02 -9.43
CA ARG A 173 -1.35 -2.92 -9.65
C ARG A 173 -0.72 -1.54 -9.42
N GLY A 174 -0.01 -1.37 -8.32
CA GLY A 174 0.68 -0.12 -7.99
C GLY A 174 1.78 0.27 -8.98
N LEU A 175 2.36 -0.72 -9.67
CA LEU A 175 3.42 -0.51 -10.66
C LEU A 175 2.89 -0.17 -12.06
N VAL A 176 1.61 -0.34 -12.39
CA VAL A 176 1.09 -0.16 -13.76
C VAL A 176 1.46 1.20 -14.34
N ASP A 177 1.13 2.28 -13.64
CA ASP A 177 1.40 3.64 -14.12
C ASP A 177 2.90 3.95 -14.14
N ILE A 178 3.65 3.46 -13.16
CA ILE A 178 5.11 3.64 -13.06
C ILE A 178 5.82 2.95 -14.24
N VAL A 179 5.39 1.73 -14.59
CA VAL A 179 5.93 1.00 -15.74
C VAL A 179 5.50 1.68 -17.05
N MET A 180 4.27 2.20 -17.11
CA MET A 180 3.79 2.94 -18.29
C MET A 180 4.65 4.19 -18.57
N GLN A 181 5.23 4.82 -17.56
CA GLN A 181 6.17 5.93 -17.72
C GLN A 181 7.49 5.53 -18.40
N LEU A 182 7.90 4.25 -18.31
CA LEU A 182 9.12 3.78 -18.98
C LEU A 182 9.03 3.92 -20.50
N PHE A 183 7.81 3.86 -21.05
CA PHE A 183 7.54 3.94 -22.48
C PHE A 183 7.23 5.35 -22.98
N GLN A 184 7.30 6.36 -22.10
CA GLN A 184 7.10 7.75 -22.50
C GLN A 184 8.34 8.30 -23.24
N PRO A 185 8.16 9.25 -24.18
CA PRO A 185 9.28 9.87 -24.87
C PRO A 185 10.28 10.49 -23.88
N GLY A 186 11.58 10.20 -24.07
CA GLY A 186 12.65 10.73 -23.22
C GLY A 186 12.81 10.03 -21.87
N SER A 187 12.14 8.89 -21.64
CA SER A 187 12.35 8.10 -20.43
C SER A 187 13.76 7.50 -20.41
N GLU A 188 14.49 7.73 -19.31
CA GLU A 188 15.81 7.13 -19.06
C GLU A 188 15.70 5.72 -18.45
N GLY A 189 14.48 5.25 -18.21
CA GLY A 189 14.22 4.05 -17.43
C GLY A 189 14.13 4.32 -15.93
N LYS A 190 13.88 3.26 -15.16
CA LYS A 190 13.86 3.31 -13.69
C LYS A 190 14.46 2.05 -13.10
N THR A 191 15.15 2.20 -11.98
CA THR A 191 15.54 1.09 -11.10
C THR A 191 14.37 0.67 -10.21
N ALA A 192 14.41 -0.54 -9.65
CA ALA A 192 13.42 -0.97 -8.66
C ALA A 192 13.33 -0.02 -7.45
N TYR A 193 14.45 0.58 -7.04
CA TYR A 193 14.47 1.57 -5.95
C TYR A 193 13.66 2.82 -6.32
N GLN A 194 13.88 3.39 -7.51
CA GLN A 194 13.12 4.55 -7.99
C GLN A 194 11.62 4.25 -8.11
N MET A 195 11.25 3.03 -8.56
CA MET A 195 9.86 2.60 -8.60
C MET A 195 9.23 2.51 -7.21
N VAL A 196 9.98 2.05 -6.19
CA VAL A 196 9.50 2.01 -4.80
C VAL A 196 9.33 3.42 -4.24
N GLU A 197 10.31 4.30 -4.43
CA GLU A 197 10.23 5.69 -3.96
C GLU A 197 9.02 6.42 -4.57
N GLU A 198 8.80 6.26 -5.88
CA GLU A 198 7.66 6.85 -6.56
C GLU A 198 6.33 6.20 -6.17
N GLY A 199 6.30 4.88 -5.97
CA GLY A 199 5.08 4.17 -5.56
C GLY A 199 4.65 4.48 -4.13
N LEU A 200 5.62 4.71 -3.22
CA LEU A 200 5.35 5.15 -1.85
C LEU A 200 5.00 6.64 -1.78
N ASP A 201 5.56 7.46 -2.67
CA ASP A 201 5.37 8.92 -2.76
C ASP A 201 5.44 9.59 -1.37
N ARG A 202 4.31 10.11 -0.87
CA ARG A 202 4.23 10.80 0.43
C ARG A 202 4.53 9.94 1.64
N LEU A 203 4.54 8.62 1.50
CA LEU A 203 4.90 7.69 2.57
C LEU A 203 6.39 7.42 2.62
N SER A 204 7.14 7.77 1.58
CA SER A 204 8.53 7.34 1.42
C SER A 204 9.39 7.74 2.63
N ASP A 205 9.26 8.97 3.14
CA ASP A 205 10.05 9.44 4.29
C ASP A 205 9.54 8.91 5.65
N LYS A 206 8.38 8.24 5.68
CA LYS A 206 7.76 7.67 6.89
C LYS A 206 8.02 6.20 7.08
N VAL A 207 8.54 5.54 6.05
CA VAL A 207 8.82 4.10 6.01
C VAL A 207 10.31 3.86 6.23
N SER A 208 10.65 2.86 7.05
CA SER A 208 12.05 2.53 7.33
C SER A 208 12.79 1.96 6.11
N ALA A 209 14.12 2.13 6.09
CA ALA A 209 14.95 1.63 5.01
C ALA A 209 14.83 0.10 4.83
N SER A 210 14.70 -0.67 5.92
CA SER A 210 14.54 -2.13 5.86
C SER A 210 13.25 -2.53 5.14
N LYS A 211 12.14 -1.83 5.42
CA LYS A 211 10.85 -2.06 4.75
C LYS A 211 10.89 -1.67 3.28
N LYS A 212 11.58 -0.58 2.93
CA LYS A 212 11.83 -0.21 1.53
C LYS A 212 12.64 -1.28 0.79
N THR A 213 13.68 -1.83 1.40
CA THR A 213 14.46 -2.94 0.82
C THR A 213 13.59 -4.18 0.60
N ALA A 214 12.75 -4.54 1.56
CA ALA A 214 11.80 -5.65 1.41
C ALA A 214 10.77 -5.41 0.29
N MET A 215 10.30 -4.16 0.12
CA MET A 215 9.45 -3.78 -1.00
C MET A 215 10.19 -3.85 -2.34
N MET A 216 11.41 -3.34 -2.40
CA MET A 216 12.25 -3.38 -3.59
C MET A 216 12.45 -4.81 -4.09
N ASN A 217 12.66 -5.77 -3.18
CA ASN A 217 12.80 -7.17 -3.56
C ASN A 217 11.51 -7.74 -4.17
N ARG A 218 10.34 -7.39 -3.64
CA ARG A 218 9.04 -7.76 -4.24
C ARG A 218 8.85 -7.10 -5.62
N VAL A 219 9.18 -5.82 -5.75
CA VAL A 219 9.14 -5.11 -7.04
C VAL A 219 10.04 -5.81 -8.07
N LYS A 220 11.27 -6.17 -7.69
CA LYS A 220 12.18 -6.91 -8.58
C LYS A 220 11.59 -8.24 -9.04
N GLN A 221 11.00 -9.01 -8.13
CA GLN A 221 10.35 -10.29 -8.46
C GLN A 221 9.20 -10.10 -9.47
N GLU A 222 8.31 -9.14 -9.23
CA GLU A 222 7.17 -8.91 -10.12
C GLU A 222 7.60 -8.32 -11.47
N MET A 223 8.62 -7.45 -11.48
CA MET A 223 9.20 -6.90 -12.71
C MET A 223 9.93 -7.96 -13.54
N ASP A 224 10.58 -8.95 -12.91
CA ASP A 224 11.20 -10.06 -13.62
C ASP A 224 10.15 -10.90 -14.37
N VAL A 225 9.03 -11.21 -13.71
CA VAL A 225 7.87 -11.87 -14.37
C VAL A 225 7.37 -11.03 -15.55
N LEU A 226 7.22 -9.73 -15.35
CA LEU A 226 6.75 -8.81 -16.38
C LEU A 226 7.70 -8.77 -17.59
N VAL A 227 9.01 -8.64 -17.37
CA VAL A 227 10.04 -8.59 -18.43
C VAL A 227 10.08 -9.91 -19.20
N ASN A 228 10.06 -11.04 -18.51
CA ASN A 228 10.27 -12.35 -19.14
C ASN A 228 9.02 -12.91 -19.82
N ARG A 229 7.83 -12.45 -19.41
CA ARG A 229 6.55 -12.99 -19.90
C ARG A 229 5.72 -11.95 -20.63
N ASP A 230 5.16 -11.00 -19.91
CA ASP A 230 4.10 -10.15 -20.42
C ASP A 230 4.67 -9.07 -21.37
N LEU A 231 5.81 -8.46 -21.05
CA LEU A 231 6.50 -7.47 -21.88
C LEU A 231 7.77 -8.00 -22.55
N LYS A 232 7.84 -9.32 -22.78
CA LYS A 232 8.97 -9.97 -23.43
C LYS A 232 9.32 -9.30 -24.76
N GLY A 233 10.57 -8.82 -24.85
CA GLY A 233 11.11 -8.15 -26.02
C GLY A 233 10.71 -6.68 -26.17
N TYR A 234 9.85 -6.14 -25.31
CA TYR A 234 9.52 -4.71 -25.26
C TYR A 234 10.19 -4.00 -24.09
N LEU A 235 10.45 -4.73 -22.99
CA LEU A 235 11.13 -4.24 -21.80
C LEU A 235 12.33 -5.14 -21.52
N GLU A 236 13.43 -4.56 -21.03
CA GLU A 236 14.62 -5.30 -20.58
C GLU A 236 15.16 -4.70 -19.28
N LEU A 237 15.94 -5.51 -18.55
CA LEU A 237 16.73 -5.09 -17.40
C LEU A 237 18.19 -4.98 -17.83
N ARG A 238 18.78 -3.80 -17.70
CA ARG A 238 20.20 -3.55 -17.97
C ARG A 238 21.08 -3.99 -16.80
N ASP A 239 22.38 -4.14 -17.07
CA ASP A 239 23.39 -4.54 -16.08
C ASP A 239 23.52 -3.59 -14.89
N ASP A 240 23.17 -2.30 -15.09
CA ASP A 240 23.12 -1.28 -14.04
C ASP A 240 21.87 -1.39 -13.13
N GLY A 241 20.96 -2.34 -13.42
CA GLY A 241 19.72 -2.54 -12.69
C GLY A 241 18.55 -1.67 -13.14
N THR A 242 18.68 -0.97 -14.27
CA THR A 242 17.64 -0.10 -14.83
C THR A 242 16.72 -0.86 -15.79
N TYR A 243 15.41 -0.74 -15.59
CA TYR A 243 14.40 -1.24 -16.52
C TYR A 243 14.14 -0.20 -17.62
N VAL A 244 14.29 -0.61 -18.88
CA VAL A 244 14.15 0.27 -20.06
C VAL A 244 13.37 -0.40 -21.19
N PRO A 245 12.71 0.37 -22.07
CA PRO A 245 12.22 -0.16 -23.33
C PRO A 245 13.37 -0.62 -24.24
N THR A 246 13.14 -1.69 -25.00
CA THR A 246 14.07 -2.16 -26.02
C THR A 246 13.92 -1.37 -27.32
N ASP A 247 14.88 -1.50 -28.24
CA ASP A 247 14.81 -0.92 -29.59
C ASP A 247 13.61 -1.44 -30.44
N LYS A 248 12.99 -2.55 -30.02
CA LYS A 248 11.78 -3.07 -30.67
C LYS A 248 10.56 -2.21 -30.36
N PHE A 249 10.58 -1.47 -29.26
CA PHE A 249 9.54 -0.51 -28.95
C PHE A 249 9.69 0.73 -29.83
N LYS A 250 8.72 0.94 -30.72
CA LYS A 250 8.59 2.18 -31.49
C LYS A 250 7.45 3.01 -30.89
N PRO A 251 7.70 4.24 -30.42
CA PRO A 251 6.66 5.09 -29.84
C PRO A 251 5.51 5.30 -30.82
N HIS A 252 4.38 4.63 -30.57
CA HIS A 252 3.19 4.71 -31.39
C HIS A 252 1.95 4.42 -30.53
N PRO A 253 0.82 5.13 -30.70
CA PRO A 253 -0.38 4.94 -29.88
C PRO A 253 -0.84 3.48 -29.76
N LYS A 254 -0.93 2.75 -30.88
CA LYS A 254 -1.26 1.31 -30.89
C LYS A 254 -0.29 0.43 -30.09
N ALA A 255 0.99 0.79 -30.05
CA ALA A 255 1.98 0.05 -29.26
C ALA A 255 1.78 0.31 -27.77
N LEU A 256 1.51 1.57 -27.39
CA LEU A 256 1.18 1.95 -26.01
C LEU A 256 -0.13 1.30 -25.53
N GLU A 257 -1.16 1.24 -26.37
CA GLU A 257 -2.41 0.53 -26.07
C GLU A 257 -2.17 -0.96 -25.81
N ARG A 258 -1.33 -1.62 -26.64
CA ARG A 258 -0.97 -3.02 -26.45
C ARG A 258 -0.22 -3.23 -25.13
N ILE A 259 0.74 -2.36 -24.81
CA ILE A 259 1.48 -2.40 -23.54
C ILE A 259 0.51 -2.19 -22.37
N SER A 260 -0.36 -1.18 -22.45
CA SER A 260 -1.36 -0.89 -21.41
C SER A 260 -2.29 -2.08 -21.17
N SER A 261 -2.76 -2.75 -22.23
CA SER A 261 -3.57 -3.97 -22.10
C SER A 261 -2.83 -5.07 -21.33
N ARG A 262 -1.58 -5.33 -21.70
CA ARG A 262 -0.76 -6.35 -21.03
C ARG A 262 -0.45 -6.02 -19.58
N LEU A 263 -0.22 -4.74 -19.25
CA LEU A 263 -0.03 -4.29 -17.88
C LEU A 263 -1.30 -4.48 -17.05
N ARG A 264 -2.49 -4.21 -17.62
CA ARG A 264 -3.77 -4.46 -16.94
C ARG A 264 -4.00 -5.95 -16.69
N GLU A 265 -3.69 -6.79 -17.68
CA GLU A 265 -3.76 -8.26 -17.55
C GLU A 265 -2.80 -8.77 -16.46
N TRP A 266 -1.55 -8.30 -16.47
CA TRP A 266 -0.56 -8.62 -15.45
C TRP A 266 -0.99 -8.19 -14.05
N ALA A 267 -1.63 -7.03 -13.90
CA ALA A 267 -2.12 -6.50 -12.63
C ALA A 267 -3.44 -7.14 -12.16
N ASP A 268 -4.10 -7.96 -12.98
CA ASP A 268 -5.36 -8.59 -12.63
C ASP A 268 -5.14 -9.77 -11.65
N PRO A 269 -5.75 -9.73 -10.44
CA PRO A 269 -5.65 -10.83 -9.47
C PRO A 269 -6.39 -12.09 -9.92
N THR A 270 -7.31 -11.99 -10.88
CA THR A 270 -8.09 -13.13 -11.40
C THR A 270 -7.38 -13.91 -12.51
N GLN A 271 -6.23 -13.42 -12.99
CA GLN A 271 -5.41 -14.17 -13.96
C GLN A 271 -4.55 -15.27 -13.30
N ARG A 272 -5.16 -16.47 -13.29
CA ARG A 272 -4.63 -17.84 -13.48
C ARG A 272 -3.43 -18.31 -12.65
N SER A 273 -3.74 -19.13 -11.64
CA SER A 273 -2.89 -20.22 -11.15
C SER A 273 -2.34 -21.04 -12.32
N LEU A 274 -1.06 -21.45 -12.27
CA LEU A 274 -0.41 -22.38 -13.21
C LEU A 274 -1.19 -23.69 -13.43
N SER A 275 -2.11 -24.05 -12.52
CA SER A 275 -3.00 -25.21 -12.65
C SER A 275 -4.16 -25.04 -13.65
N SER A 276 -4.35 -23.86 -14.22
CA SER A 276 -5.47 -23.54 -15.13
C SER A 276 -5.09 -23.55 -16.61
N PHE A 277 -3.88 -23.99 -16.92
CA PHE A 277 -3.46 -24.29 -18.29
C PHE A 277 -3.20 -25.79 -18.37
N GLU A 278 -4.13 -26.53 -18.97
CA GLU A 278 -3.78 -27.84 -19.53
C GLU A 278 -2.71 -27.61 -20.61
N PRO A 279 -1.60 -28.37 -20.61
CA PRO A 279 -0.70 -28.32 -21.75
C PRO A 279 -1.50 -28.75 -22.99
N CYS A 280 -1.44 -27.96 -24.06
CA CYS A 280 -1.85 -28.45 -25.37
C CYS A 280 -1.07 -29.75 -25.63
N SER A 281 -1.76 -30.88 -25.57
CA SER A 281 -1.21 -32.14 -26.00
C SER A 281 -1.03 -32.07 -27.51
N ASP A 282 0.16 -31.70 -27.96
CA ASP A 282 0.63 -31.94 -29.32
C ASP A 282 0.73 -33.46 -29.54
N SER A 283 -0.39 -34.10 -29.87
CA SER A 283 -0.40 -35.46 -30.39
C SER A 283 -1.69 -35.77 -31.15
N VAL A 284 -1.89 -35.10 -32.28
CA VAL A 284 -2.55 -35.75 -33.42
C VAL A 284 -1.62 -35.61 -34.61
N ARG A 285 -0.87 -36.69 -34.86
CA ARG A 285 -0.04 -36.86 -36.05
C ARG A 285 -0.92 -36.76 -37.29
N CYS A 286 -0.48 -35.94 -38.24
CA CYS A 286 -0.88 -36.06 -39.63
C CYS A 286 -0.29 -37.37 -40.18
N ASP A 287 -1.10 -38.40 -40.36
CA ASP A 287 -0.77 -39.49 -41.26
C ASP A 287 -1.51 -39.27 -42.59
N GLY A 288 -0.73 -39.42 -43.68
CA GLY A 288 -1.02 -38.97 -45.03
C GLY A 288 -2.04 -39.80 -45.84
N PRO A 289 -2.10 -39.57 -47.16
CA PRO A 289 -3.21 -39.96 -48.01
C PRO A 289 -3.17 -41.45 -48.38
N ASN A 290 -4.27 -42.18 -48.14
CA ASN A 290 -4.46 -43.50 -48.71
C ASN A 290 -5.02 -43.37 -50.14
N THR A 291 -4.13 -43.55 -51.10
CA THR A 291 -4.43 -44.02 -52.45
C THR A 291 -4.83 -45.50 -52.42
N GLY A 292 -5.85 -45.92 -53.18
CA GLY A 292 -5.98 -47.31 -53.62
C GLY A 292 -7.41 -47.81 -53.81
N ASP A 293 -7.79 -47.87 -55.09
CA ASP A 293 -8.92 -48.57 -55.72
C ASP A 293 -9.34 -49.94 -55.14
N GLY A 294 -10.62 -50.27 -55.35
CA GLY A 294 -10.92 -51.50 -56.09
C GLY A 294 -11.90 -52.49 -55.47
N SER A 295 -13.05 -52.60 -56.14
CA SER A 295 -14.09 -53.66 -56.12
C SER A 295 -15.24 -53.50 -55.12
#